data_AF-A0A1F9KC19-F1
#
_entry.id   AF-A0A1F9KC19-F1
#
_cell.length_a   1.000
_cell.length_b   1.000
_cell.length_c   1.000
_cell.angle_alpha   90.00
_cell.angle_beta   90.00
_cell.angle_gamma   90.00
#
_symmetry.space_group_name_H-M   'P 1'
#
loop_
_entity.id
_entity.type
_entity.pdbx_description
1 polymer ?
#
loop_
_entity_poly.entity_id
_entity_poly.type
_entity_poly.pdbx_seq_one_letter_code
_entity_poly.pdbx_strand_id
1 'polypeptide(L)'
;MERIPELYAMYGQEVKEPAPDELSEVERLMNEFEAHEGRESEFTRRYKEISEKTANPLIRFLLRLIVSDEEKHHAVTHAMVSTLRGDLTWTKPEDAISGLYELADTKEELLRLTEDFIEVEKNGIEEYKRLIKASKGYYHGLFSLLLRTMVHDSEKHVEILEFLRQRLQEA
;
A
#
# COMPACT_ATOMS: atom_id res chain seq x y z
N MET A 1 3.91 -68.81 -2.34
CA MET A 1 5.17 -68.20 -1.86
C MET A 1 5.88 -67.64 -3.08
N GLU A 2 5.43 -66.47 -3.53
CA GLU A 2 6.00 -65.76 -4.67
C GLU A 2 6.73 -64.52 -4.16
N ARG A 3 7.95 -64.36 -4.65
CA ARG A 3 8.91 -63.33 -4.24
C ARG A 3 8.45 -61.97 -4.74
N ILE A 4 8.41 -61.00 -3.84
CA ILE A 4 8.52 -59.57 -4.16
C ILE A 4 10.00 -59.27 -4.43
N PRO A 5 10.33 -58.51 -5.49
CA PRO A 5 11.40 -57.53 -5.35
C PRO A 5 11.04 -56.15 -5.90
N GLU A 6 11.19 -55.16 -5.00
CA GLU A 6 11.94 -53.92 -5.20
C GLU A 6 11.48 -52.93 -6.29
N LEU A 7 10.49 -52.10 -5.93
CA LEU A 7 10.31 -50.76 -6.50
C LEU A 7 11.30 -49.79 -5.85
N TYR A 8 12.40 -49.50 -6.54
CA TYR A 8 13.27 -48.37 -6.23
C TYR A 8 12.95 -47.17 -7.13
N ALA A 9 12.80 -46.03 -6.47
CA ALA A 9 12.99 -44.66 -6.95
C ALA A 9 11.95 -44.05 -7.91
N MET A 10 11.92 -42.69 -7.90
CA MET A 10 11.17 -41.75 -8.75
C MET A 10 9.83 -41.31 -8.12
N TYR A 11 9.65 -40.12 -7.53
CA TYR A 11 10.25 -38.81 -7.78
C TYR A 11 10.21 -37.93 -6.53
N GLY A 12 11.36 -37.40 -6.12
CA GLY A 12 11.39 -36.05 -5.57
C GLY A 12 11.22 -35.10 -6.76
N GLN A 13 10.05 -34.49 -6.88
CA GLN A 13 9.87 -33.39 -7.82
C GLN A 13 10.41 -32.13 -7.15
N GLU A 14 11.54 -31.63 -7.63
CA GLU A 14 11.84 -30.20 -7.54
C GLU A 14 10.66 -29.47 -8.18
N VAL A 15 9.96 -28.66 -7.39
CA VAL A 15 8.93 -27.76 -7.90
C VAL A 15 9.66 -26.74 -8.77
N LYS A 16 9.64 -26.98 -10.07
CA LYS A 16 10.20 -26.06 -11.05
C LYS A 16 9.25 -24.87 -11.12
N GLU A 17 9.73 -23.68 -10.78
CA GLU A 17 8.95 -22.46 -10.95
C GLU A 17 8.48 -22.36 -12.42
N PRO A 18 7.17 -22.13 -12.65
CA PRO A 18 6.61 -22.11 -14.00
C PRO A 18 7.25 -21.01 -14.84
N ALA A 19 7.37 -21.25 -16.15
CA ALA A 19 7.91 -20.25 -17.06
C ALA A 19 6.95 -19.04 -17.12
N PRO A 20 7.45 -17.80 -17.32
CA PRO A 20 6.60 -16.61 -17.35
C PRO A 20 5.42 -16.69 -18.32
N ASP A 21 5.53 -17.48 -19.40
CA ASP A 21 4.48 -17.68 -20.41
C ASP A 21 3.35 -18.64 -20.02
N GLU A 22 3.46 -19.34 -18.90
CA GLU A 22 2.44 -20.29 -18.41
C GLU A 22 1.55 -19.70 -17.31
N LEU A 23 1.91 -18.53 -16.77
CA LEU A 23 1.16 -17.84 -15.72
C LEU A 23 0.01 -17.02 -16.30
N SER A 24 -1.16 -17.10 -15.67
CA SER A 24 -2.30 -16.21 -15.92
C SER A 24 -1.93 -14.75 -15.65
N GLU A 25 -2.64 -13.79 -16.26
CA GLU A 25 -2.39 -12.36 -16.04
C GLU A 25 -2.48 -11.97 -14.56
N VAL A 26 -3.35 -12.62 -13.80
CA VAL A 26 -3.53 -12.42 -12.35
C VAL A 26 -2.32 -12.93 -11.56
N GLU A 27 -1.80 -14.11 -11.91
CA GLU A 27 -0.59 -14.66 -11.28
C GLU A 27 0.66 -13.82 -11.60
N ARG A 28 0.78 -13.31 -12.83
CA ARG A 28 1.87 -12.40 -13.20
C ARG A 28 1.82 -11.12 -12.38
N LEU A 29 0.65 -10.49 -12.26
CA LEU A 29 0.47 -9.27 -11.47
C LEU A 29 0.74 -9.51 -9.98
N MET A 30 0.26 -10.63 -9.42
CA MET A 30 0.53 -11.01 -8.03
C MET A 30 2.03 -11.16 -7.79
N ASN A 31 2.74 -11.87 -8.67
CA ASN A 31 4.19 -12.04 -8.57
C ASN A 31 4.95 -10.70 -8.66
N GLU A 32 4.50 -9.77 -9.50
CA GLU A 32 5.08 -8.42 -9.58
C GLU A 32 4.92 -7.64 -8.27
N PHE A 33 3.74 -7.72 -7.64
CA PHE A 33 3.50 -7.09 -6.34
C PHE A 33 4.34 -7.72 -5.21
N GLU A 34 4.42 -9.05 -5.14
CA GLU A 34 5.26 -9.74 -4.16
C GLU A 34 6.75 -9.41 -4.34
N ALA A 35 7.23 -9.37 -5.58
CA ALA A 35 8.61 -8.99 -5.89
C ALA A 35 8.90 -7.51 -5.57
N HIS A 36 7.89 -6.64 -5.64
CA HIS A 36 8.00 -5.24 -5.22
C HIS A 36 8.08 -5.14 -3.69
N GLU A 37 7.17 -5.80 -2.97
CA GLU A 37 7.10 -5.87 -1.51
C GLU A 37 8.42 -6.34 -0.87
N GLY A 38 9.04 -7.37 -1.46
CA GLY A 38 10.34 -7.88 -1.03
C GLY A 38 11.48 -6.87 -1.18
N ARG A 39 11.49 -6.07 -2.25
CA ARG A 39 12.50 -5.02 -2.48
C ARG A 39 12.32 -3.84 -1.55
N GLU A 40 11.09 -3.40 -1.31
CA GLU A 40 10.78 -2.29 -0.40
C GLU A 40 11.19 -2.61 1.05
N SER A 41 10.98 -3.84 1.49
CA SER A 41 11.35 -4.32 2.82
C SER A 41 12.85 -4.15 3.13
N GLU A 42 13.71 -4.31 2.13
CA GLU A 42 15.16 -4.09 2.29
C GLU A 42 15.50 -2.62 2.55
N PHE A 43 14.89 -1.70 1.78
CA PHE A 43 15.13 -0.27 1.93
C PHE A 43 14.58 0.27 3.25
N THR A 44 13.39 -0.17 3.65
CA THR A 44 12.77 0.21 4.93
C THR A 44 13.65 -0.20 6.11
N ARG A 45 14.24 -1.40 6.09
CA ARG A 45 15.20 -1.84 7.12
C ARG A 45 16.40 -0.90 7.20
N ARG A 46 16.96 -0.52 6.05
CA ARG A 46 18.13 0.38 6.01
C ARG A 46 17.80 1.77 6.57
N TYR A 47 16.64 2.33 6.26
CA TYR A 47 16.20 3.59 6.85
C TYR A 47 16.03 3.50 8.37
N LYS A 48 15.43 2.42 8.88
CA LYS A 48 15.28 2.15 10.32
C LYS A 48 16.64 2.12 11.02
N GLU A 49 17.59 1.32 10.51
CA GLU A 49 18.92 1.21 11.10
C GLU A 49 19.66 2.55 11.17
N ILE A 50 19.61 3.36 10.12
CA ILE A 50 20.27 4.68 10.11
C ILE A 50 19.59 5.62 11.10
N SER A 51 18.26 5.57 11.19
CA SER A 51 17.47 6.40 12.12
C SER A 51 17.81 6.10 13.60
N GLU A 52 18.15 4.85 13.92
CA GLU A 52 18.53 4.43 15.27
C GLU A 52 19.98 4.83 15.61
N LYS A 53 20.89 4.71 14.63
CA LYS A 53 22.32 4.98 14.81
C LYS A 53 22.66 6.48 14.82
N THR A 54 21.86 7.32 14.14
CA THR A 54 22.17 8.75 14.02
C THR A 54 21.96 9.50 15.34
N ALA A 55 22.95 10.28 15.76
CA ALA A 55 22.84 11.18 16.92
C ALA A 55 22.10 12.49 16.59
N ASN A 56 21.90 12.80 15.30
CA ASN A 56 21.27 14.05 14.87
C ASN A 56 19.72 13.91 14.91
N PRO A 57 19.01 14.69 15.74
CA PRO A 57 17.56 14.58 15.89
C PRO A 57 16.79 14.91 14.61
N LEU A 58 17.27 15.86 13.79
CA LEU A 58 16.62 16.22 12.53
C LEU A 58 16.70 15.08 11.52
N ILE A 59 17.88 14.47 11.36
CA ILE A 59 18.07 13.32 10.46
C ILE A 59 17.18 12.16 10.93
N ARG A 60 17.16 11.88 12.24
CA ARG A 60 16.30 10.86 12.82
C ARG A 60 14.83 11.10 12.51
N PHE A 61 14.36 12.35 12.67
CA PHE A 61 12.99 12.74 12.39
C PHE A 61 12.62 12.50 10.92
N LEU A 62 13.44 12.99 9.99
CA LEU A 62 13.18 12.84 8.55
C LEU A 62 13.17 11.37 8.10
N LEU A 63 14.10 10.56 8.60
CA LEU A 63 14.13 9.13 8.28
C LEU A 63 12.91 8.38 8.83
N ARG A 64 12.41 8.78 10.01
CA ARG A 64 11.19 8.18 10.58
C ARG A 64 9.93 8.54 9.79
N LEU A 65 9.87 9.74 9.20
CA LEU A 65 8.77 10.09 8.29
C LEU A 65 8.74 9.14 7.09
N ILE A 66 9.90 8.93 6.45
CA ILE A 66 10.02 8.01 5.31
C ILE A 66 9.59 6.60 5.72
N VAL A 67 10.14 6.07 6.82
CA VAL A 67 9.79 4.73 7.32
C VAL A 67 8.29 4.58 7.55
N SER A 68 7.64 5.60 8.13
CA SER A 68 6.20 5.55 8.38
C SER A 68 5.37 5.48 7.09
N ASP A 69 5.85 6.06 5.99
CA ASP A 69 5.14 6.01 4.71
C ASP A 69 5.39 4.69 4.00
N GLU A 70 6.62 4.16 4.02
CA GLU A 70 6.91 2.84 3.46
C GLU A 70 6.14 1.72 4.18
N GLU A 71 5.93 1.81 5.49
CA GLU A 71 5.09 0.86 6.24
C GLU A 71 3.63 0.89 5.79
N LYS A 72 3.10 2.07 5.45
CA LYS A 72 1.74 2.20 4.89
C LYS A 72 1.68 1.63 3.47
N HIS A 73 2.66 1.94 2.62
CA HIS A 73 2.72 1.39 1.25
C HIS A 73 2.77 -0.14 1.27
N HIS A 74 3.60 -0.71 2.14
CA HIS A 74 3.69 -2.15 2.33
C HIS A 74 2.34 -2.76 2.72
N ALA A 75 1.61 -2.16 3.69
CA ALA A 75 0.29 -2.65 4.08
C ALA A 75 -0.73 -2.59 2.93
N VAL A 76 -0.69 -1.54 2.09
CA VAL A 76 -1.56 -1.41 0.92
C VAL A 76 -1.25 -2.50 -0.11
N THR A 77 0.02 -2.66 -0.50
CA THR A 77 0.44 -3.68 -1.46
C THR A 77 0.13 -5.09 -0.95
N HIS A 78 0.34 -5.33 0.34
CA HIS A 78 0.01 -6.61 0.98
C HIS A 78 -1.49 -6.92 0.90
N ALA A 79 -2.36 -5.94 1.16
CA ALA A 79 -3.80 -6.11 1.02
C ALA A 79 -4.20 -6.41 -0.44
N MET A 80 -3.54 -5.79 -1.41
CA MET A 80 -3.76 -6.08 -2.84
C MET A 80 -3.36 -7.52 -3.19
N VAL A 81 -2.18 -7.98 -2.77
CA VAL A 81 -1.71 -9.36 -2.96
C VAL A 81 -2.67 -10.36 -2.31
N SER A 82 -3.07 -10.10 -1.06
CA SER A 82 -4.00 -10.95 -0.32
C SER A 82 -5.36 -11.04 -1.01
N THR A 83 -5.84 -9.95 -1.62
CA THR A 83 -7.07 -9.94 -2.42
C THR A 83 -6.93 -10.83 -3.65
N LEU A 84 -5.88 -10.64 -4.46
CA LEU A 84 -5.64 -11.45 -5.66
C LEU A 84 -5.44 -12.93 -5.33
N ARG A 85 -4.74 -13.24 -4.24
CA ARG A 85 -4.54 -14.62 -3.77
C ARG A 85 -5.85 -15.26 -3.32
N GLY A 86 -6.70 -14.52 -2.60
CA GLY A 86 -8.04 -14.96 -2.24
C GLY A 86 -8.87 -15.30 -3.47
N ASP A 87 -8.86 -14.40 -4.45
CA ASP A 87 -9.54 -14.60 -5.73
C ASP A 87 -9.00 -15.82 -6.49
N LEU A 88 -7.68 -16.07 -6.51
CA LEU A 88 -7.08 -17.24 -7.17
C LEU A 88 -7.35 -18.57 -6.45
N THR A 89 -7.53 -18.54 -5.13
CA THR A 89 -7.68 -19.74 -4.29
C THR A 89 -9.11 -20.00 -3.86
N TRP A 90 -10.06 -19.14 -4.24
CA TRP A 90 -11.46 -19.19 -3.81
C TRP A 90 -11.57 -19.12 -2.28
N THR A 91 -10.66 -18.38 -1.64
CA THR A 91 -10.64 -18.13 -0.20
C THR A 91 -10.82 -16.64 0.09
N LYS A 92 -11.14 -16.30 1.35
CA LYS A 92 -11.23 -14.90 1.80
C LYS A 92 -10.23 -14.66 2.94
N PRO A 93 -8.97 -14.32 2.62
CA PRO A 93 -7.96 -13.96 3.63
C PRO A 93 -8.43 -12.79 4.49
N GLU A 94 -7.95 -12.72 5.73
CA GLU A 94 -8.33 -11.67 6.69
C GLU A 94 -7.94 -10.26 6.20
N ASP A 95 -6.80 -10.16 5.51
CA ASP A 95 -6.26 -8.90 4.97
C ASP A 95 -6.72 -8.57 3.54
N ALA A 96 -7.66 -9.35 2.98
CA ALA A 96 -8.18 -9.10 1.64
C ALA A 96 -9.14 -7.89 1.64
N ILE A 97 -9.05 -7.07 0.60
CA ILE A 97 -9.93 -5.92 0.37
C ILE A 97 -11.32 -6.47 0.04
N SER A 98 -12.23 -6.46 1.01
CA SER A 98 -13.62 -6.80 0.75
C SER A 98 -14.34 -5.63 0.06
N GLY A 99 -15.09 -5.93 -1.01
CA GLY A 99 -15.92 -4.94 -1.69
C GLY A 99 -16.97 -4.27 -0.79
N LEU A 100 -17.57 -3.19 -1.32
CA LEU A 100 -18.68 -2.48 -0.68
C LEU A 100 -19.95 -3.36 -0.74
N TYR A 101 -20.27 -4.04 0.36
CA TYR A 101 -21.51 -4.81 0.50
C TYR A 101 -22.42 -4.15 1.56
N GLU A 102 -23.73 -4.33 1.41
CA GLU A 102 -24.74 -3.95 2.42
C GLU A 102 -24.80 -2.46 2.79
N LEU A 103 -24.59 -1.56 1.81
CA LEU A 103 -24.58 -0.11 2.05
C LEU A 103 -25.96 0.56 2.16
N ALA A 104 -27.06 -0.15 1.95
CA ALA A 104 -28.36 0.46 1.61
C ALA A 104 -28.84 1.52 2.62
N ASP A 105 -28.69 1.27 3.93
CA ASP A 105 -29.21 2.17 4.96
C ASP A 105 -28.27 3.34 5.28
N THR A 106 -26.99 3.27 4.89
CA THR A 106 -25.96 4.28 5.20
C THR A 106 -25.39 4.98 3.96
N LYS A 107 -25.77 4.55 2.76
CA LYS A 107 -25.20 5.03 1.48
C LYS A 107 -25.26 6.54 1.34
N GLU A 108 -26.43 7.13 1.57
CA GLU A 108 -26.63 8.58 1.40
C GLU A 108 -25.82 9.39 2.41
N GLU A 109 -25.69 8.89 3.64
CA GLU A 109 -24.85 9.52 4.66
C GLU A 109 -23.37 9.43 4.31
N LEU A 110 -22.89 8.26 3.91
CA LEU A 110 -21.51 8.05 3.48
C LEU A 110 -21.16 8.91 2.26
N LEU A 111 -22.08 9.05 1.30
CA LEU A 111 -21.87 9.90 0.13
C LEU A 111 -21.70 11.37 0.54
N ARG A 112 -22.60 11.90 1.38
CA ARG A 112 -22.47 13.28 1.89
C ARG A 112 -21.18 13.50 2.65
N LEU A 113 -20.82 12.60 3.57
CA LEU A 113 -19.58 12.70 4.35
C LEU A 113 -18.34 12.64 3.44
N THR A 114 -18.37 11.79 2.41
CA THR A 114 -17.28 11.70 1.43
C THR A 114 -17.12 13.01 0.67
N GLU A 115 -18.22 13.64 0.24
CA GLU A 115 -18.19 14.94 -0.43
C GLU A 115 -17.65 16.04 0.50
N ASP A 116 -18.07 16.06 1.76
CA ASP A 116 -17.55 16.99 2.77
C ASP A 116 -16.03 16.81 2.98
N PHE A 117 -15.54 15.57 3.07
CA PHE A 117 -14.11 15.30 3.22
C PHE A 117 -13.30 15.71 1.98
N ILE A 118 -13.84 15.53 0.77
CA ILE A 118 -13.19 16.01 -0.46
C ILE A 118 -13.02 17.53 -0.40
N GLU A 119 -14.03 18.27 0.06
CA GLU A 119 -13.94 19.72 0.21
C GLU A 119 -12.90 20.12 1.27
N VAL A 120 -12.89 19.44 2.43
CA VAL A 120 -11.91 19.67 3.49
C VAL A 120 -10.48 19.47 2.98
N GLU A 121 -10.19 18.37 2.27
CA GLU A 121 -8.85 18.10 1.75
C GLU A 121 -8.43 19.12 0.67
N LYS A 122 -9.34 19.50 -0.23
CA LYS A 122 -9.08 20.55 -1.25
C LYS A 122 -8.79 21.91 -0.61
N ASN A 123 -9.53 22.27 0.43
CA ASN A 123 -9.30 23.50 1.19
C ASN A 123 -7.96 23.44 1.97
N GLY A 124 -7.63 22.29 2.55
CA GLY A 124 -6.36 22.02 3.22
C GLY A 124 -5.16 22.22 2.30
N ILE A 125 -5.22 21.71 1.06
CA ILE A 125 -4.17 21.91 0.04
C ILE A 125 -3.89 23.41 -0.17
N GLU A 126 -4.93 24.21 -0.32
CA GLU A 126 -4.77 25.66 -0.53
C GLU A 126 -4.22 26.37 0.72
N GLU A 127 -4.58 25.91 1.91
CA GLU A 127 -3.98 26.39 3.16
C GLU A 127 -2.50 26.05 3.26
N TYR A 128 -2.11 24.80 3.01
CA TYR A 128 -0.72 24.38 3.00
C TYR A 128 0.09 25.17 1.97
N LYS A 129 -0.44 25.43 0.77
CA LYS A 129 0.21 26.28 -0.25
C LYS A 129 0.48 27.69 0.26
N ARG A 130 -0.45 28.28 1.03
CA ARG A 130 -0.23 29.59 1.69
C ARG A 130 0.84 29.50 2.78
N LEU A 131 0.80 28.47 3.62
CA LEU A 131 1.80 28.23 4.66
C LEU A 131 3.20 27.96 4.08
N ILE A 132 3.32 27.28 2.94
CA ILE A 132 4.59 27.08 2.23
C ILE A 132 5.20 28.44 1.87
N LYS A 133 4.40 29.37 1.34
CA LYS A 133 4.88 30.71 1.00
C LYS A 133 5.34 31.49 2.25
N ALA A 134 4.57 31.41 3.33
CA ALA A 134 4.89 32.06 4.60
C ALA A 134 6.12 31.45 5.31
N SER A 135 6.40 30.16 5.08
CA SER A 135 7.46 29.40 5.76
C SER A 135 8.83 29.43 5.07
N LYS A 136 8.97 30.04 3.88
CA LYS A 136 10.17 29.94 3.02
C LYS A 136 11.50 30.30 3.71
N GLY A 137 11.50 31.20 4.69
CA GLY A 137 12.71 31.65 5.40
C GLY A 137 13.04 30.87 6.66
N TYR A 138 12.18 29.95 7.09
CA TYR A 138 12.31 29.28 8.37
C TYR A 138 13.02 27.93 8.26
N TYR A 139 13.84 27.61 9.26
CA TYR A 139 14.52 26.31 9.41
C TYR A 139 15.19 25.80 8.12
N HIS A 140 15.85 26.71 7.39
CA HIS A 140 16.53 26.40 6.13
C HIS A 140 15.64 25.65 5.11
N GLY A 141 14.34 25.96 5.06
CA GLY A 141 13.39 25.37 4.12
C GLY A 141 12.78 24.03 4.55
N LEU A 142 13.12 23.53 5.75
CA LEU A 142 12.53 22.31 6.32
C LEU A 142 11.01 22.40 6.43
N PHE A 143 10.48 23.52 6.91
CA PHE A 143 9.03 23.66 7.08
C PHE A 143 8.30 23.65 5.75
N SER A 144 8.85 24.33 4.74
CA SER A 144 8.30 24.26 3.39
C SER A 144 8.39 22.85 2.79
N LEU A 145 9.38 22.03 3.15
CA LEU A 145 9.43 20.62 2.77
C LEU A 145 8.29 19.82 3.40
N LEU A 146 8.13 19.90 4.73
CA LEU A 146 7.09 19.15 5.44
C LEU A 146 5.68 19.54 5.00
N LEU A 147 5.44 20.83 4.76
CA LEU A 147 4.15 21.28 4.24
C LEU A 147 3.90 20.80 2.81
N ARG A 148 4.94 20.62 1.98
CA ARG A 148 4.77 20.02 0.64
C ARG A 148 4.43 18.54 0.72
N THR A 149 5.03 17.79 1.66
CA THR A 149 4.65 16.36 1.83
C THR A 149 3.20 16.24 2.28
N MET A 150 2.72 17.12 3.17
CA MET A 150 1.31 17.18 3.56
C MET A 150 0.38 17.51 2.39
N VAL A 151 0.79 18.36 1.44
CA VAL A 151 0.02 18.61 0.21
C VAL A 151 -0.13 17.32 -0.60
N HIS A 152 0.95 16.55 -0.77
CA HIS A 152 0.89 15.29 -1.50
C HIS A 152 0.00 14.25 -0.82
N ASP A 153 0.00 14.20 0.52
CA ASP A 153 -0.93 13.35 1.26
C ASP A 153 -2.39 13.76 1.05
N SER A 154 -2.70 15.06 1.12
CA SER A 154 -4.05 15.54 0.82
C SER A 154 -4.47 15.28 -0.63
N GLU A 155 -3.56 15.40 -1.61
CA GLU A 155 -3.82 15.04 -3.01
C GLU A 155 -4.18 13.56 -3.15
N LYS A 156 -3.41 12.68 -2.49
CA LYS A 156 -3.69 11.24 -2.39
C LYS A 156 -5.05 10.97 -1.72
N HIS A 157 -5.40 11.68 -0.66
CA HIS A 157 -6.69 11.52 0.01
C HIS A 157 -7.85 11.93 -0.91
N VAL A 158 -7.72 13.05 -1.64
CA VAL A 158 -8.72 13.46 -2.63
C VAL A 158 -8.92 12.38 -3.68
N GLU A 159 -7.85 11.78 -4.20
CA GLU A 159 -7.94 10.70 -5.20
C GLU A 159 -8.73 9.49 -4.66
N ILE A 160 -8.41 9.04 -3.44
CA ILE A 160 -9.09 7.92 -2.77
C ILE A 160 -10.57 8.25 -2.52
N LEU A 161 -10.87 9.45 -2.02
CA LEU A 161 -12.24 9.87 -1.72
C LEU A 161 -13.07 10.06 -3.00
N GLU A 162 -12.49 10.54 -4.09
CA GLU A 162 -13.14 10.64 -5.40
C GLU A 162 -13.47 9.25 -5.95
N PHE A 163 -12.56 8.27 -5.81
CA PHE A 163 -12.86 6.87 -6.13
C PHE A 163 -14.00 6.32 -5.27
N LEU A 164 -13.98 6.54 -3.95
CA LEU A 164 -15.05 6.12 -3.05
C LEU A 164 -16.39 6.76 -3.43
N ARG A 165 -16.41 8.07 -3.73
CA ARG A 165 -17.61 8.78 -4.17
C ARG A 165 -18.20 8.14 -5.42
N GLN A 166 -17.38 7.83 -6.42
CA GLN A 166 -17.84 7.15 -7.63
C GLN A 166 -18.48 5.79 -7.31
N ARG A 167 -17.84 4.98 -6.45
CA ARG A 167 -18.38 3.67 -6.08
C ARG A 167 -19.67 3.76 -5.28
N LEU A 168 -19.79 4.75 -4.39
CA LEU A 168 -21.02 5.03 -3.67
C LEU A 168 -22.14 5.54 -4.61
N GLN A 169 -21.82 6.17 -5.73
CA GLN A 169 -22.83 6.59 -6.71
C GLN A 169 -23.33 5.42 -7.57
N GLU A 170 -22.45 4.45 -7.87
CA GLU A 170 -22.73 3.26 -8.68
C GLU A 170 -23.44 2.13 -7.91
N ALA A 171 -23.22 2.02 -6.58
CA ALA A 171 -23.83 1.01 -5.70
C ALA A 171 -25.35 1.19 -5.54
#